data_AF-A0A9D9QEE6-F1
#
_entry.id   AF-A0A9D9QEE6-F1
#
_cell.length_a   1.000
_cell.length_b   1.000
_cell.length_c   1.000
_cell.angle_alpha   90.00
_cell.angle_beta   90.00
_cell.angle_gamma   90.00
#
_symmetry.space_group_name_H-M   'P 1'
#
loop_
_entity.id
_entity.type
_entity.pdbx_description
1 polymer ?
#
loop_
_entity_poly.entity_id
_entity_poly.type
_entity_poly.pdbx_seq_one_letter_code
_entity_poly.pdbx_strand_id
1 'polypeptide(L)'
;MTTQLQETLVHDRDLRRFRARATWAECANPGSGCGMNSYSALSHATPCSASGCGSRLSHVLVRDEQKMVDTLLVADIAHQALALKATDVVVVSSDTDMWPGVLLAMRAGCNVIHLHTRSGWKTQRHLMATLGPSTSHRYTQLSV
;
A
#
# COMPACT_ATOMS: atom_id res chain seq x y z
N MET A 1 -21.27 14.54 12.22
CA MET A 1 -20.25 15.28 11.44
C MET A 1 -19.68 14.33 10.41
N THR A 2 -19.53 14.73 9.15
CA THR A 2 -18.91 13.92 8.11
C THR A 2 -17.46 14.36 7.91
N THR A 3 -16.51 13.64 8.52
CA THR A 3 -15.08 13.83 8.26
C THR A 3 -14.78 13.44 6.81
N GLN A 4 -14.52 14.43 5.96
CA GLN A 4 -14.11 14.20 4.59
C GLN A 4 -12.64 13.79 4.58
N LEU A 5 -12.35 12.52 4.27
CA LEU A 5 -10.99 11.98 4.15
C LEU A 5 -10.30 12.54 2.89
N GLN A 6 -9.84 13.78 2.96
CA GLN A 6 -9.05 14.39 1.91
C GLN A 6 -7.62 13.81 1.90
N GLU A 7 -7.12 13.50 0.71
CA GLU A 7 -5.72 13.21 0.36
C GLU A 7 -5.04 11.88 0.81
N THR A 8 -5.71 10.95 1.49
CA THR A 8 -5.10 9.60 1.75
C THR A 8 -5.07 8.68 0.52
N LEU A 9 -5.98 8.86 -0.45
CA LEU A 9 -6.15 7.98 -1.62
C LEU A 9 -5.84 8.71 -2.95
N VAL A 10 -4.54 8.87 -3.25
CA VAL A 10 -4.08 9.38 -4.55
C VAL A 10 -4.20 8.26 -5.60
N HIS A 11 -5.28 8.32 -6.40
CA HIS A 11 -5.69 7.26 -7.33
C HIS A 11 -4.64 6.92 -8.40
N ASP A 12 -3.90 7.92 -8.89
CA ASP A 12 -2.85 7.75 -9.89
C ASP A 12 -1.46 8.02 -9.31
N ARG A 13 -0.71 6.92 -9.08
CA ARG A 13 0.75 6.96 -8.86
C ARG A 13 1.46 6.06 -9.87
N ASP A 14 1.58 6.55 -11.10
CA ASP A 14 2.74 6.21 -11.93
C ASP A 14 4.03 6.37 -11.10
N LEU A 15 4.97 5.45 -11.26
CA LEU A 15 6.16 5.30 -10.41
C LEU A 15 6.83 6.65 -10.13
N ARG A 16 6.90 7.05 -8.84
CA ARG A 16 7.40 8.36 -8.39
C ARG A 16 8.90 8.53 -8.58
N ARG A 17 9.27 8.69 -9.86
CA ARG A 17 10.45 9.36 -10.41
C ARG A 17 11.75 9.06 -9.65
N PHE A 18 12.31 7.85 -9.86
CA PHE A 18 13.76 7.67 -9.84
C PHE A 18 14.40 8.87 -10.58
N ARG A 19 15.22 9.65 -9.87
CA ARG A 19 16.03 10.71 -10.44
C ARG A 19 17.44 10.53 -9.94
N ALA A 20 18.41 10.51 -10.86
CA ALA A 20 19.78 10.84 -10.51
C ALA A 20 19.75 12.23 -9.86
N ARG A 21 20.16 12.32 -8.58
CA ARG A 21 19.93 13.52 -7.76
C ARG A 21 20.97 14.61 -8.00
N ALA A 22 22.17 14.23 -8.44
CA ALA A 22 23.23 15.16 -8.78
C ALA A 22 22.90 15.91 -10.08
N THR A 23 23.10 17.23 -10.08
CA THR A 23 23.47 17.89 -11.34
C THR A 23 24.87 17.38 -11.71
N TRP A 24 25.15 17.10 -12.98
CA TRP A 24 26.48 16.58 -13.35
C TRP A 24 27.64 17.54 -13.02
N ALA A 25 27.35 18.82 -12.77
CA ALA A 25 28.30 19.81 -12.26
C ALA A 25 28.83 19.51 -10.85
N GLU A 26 28.10 18.73 -10.04
CA GLU A 26 28.53 18.27 -8.70
C GLU A 26 29.36 16.99 -8.75
N CYS A 27 29.56 16.39 -9.93
CA CYS A 27 30.39 15.20 -10.08
C CYS A 27 31.88 15.56 -9.98
N ALA A 28 32.66 14.77 -9.23
CA ALA A 28 34.10 14.96 -9.11
C ALA A 28 34.87 14.81 -10.44
N ASN A 29 34.25 14.20 -11.47
CA ASN A 29 34.78 14.11 -12.83
C ASN A 29 33.66 14.44 -13.85
N PRO A 30 33.32 15.72 -14.05
CA PRO A 30 32.21 16.12 -14.91
C PRO A 30 32.61 16.01 -16.39
N GLY A 31 32.22 14.91 -17.05
CA GLY A 31 32.52 14.67 -18.47
C GLY A 31 32.59 13.19 -18.84
N SER A 32 33.31 12.89 -19.93
CA SER A 32 33.47 11.55 -20.50
C SER A 32 34.20 10.53 -19.60
N GLY A 33 34.94 10.99 -18.60
CA GLY A 33 35.61 10.12 -17.62
C GLY A 33 34.64 9.47 -16.61
N CYS A 34 33.43 10.01 -16.43
CA CYS A 34 32.44 9.41 -15.54
C CYS A 34 31.63 8.34 -16.29
N GLY A 35 32.01 7.07 -16.10
CA GLY A 35 31.31 5.91 -16.69
C GLY A 35 29.82 5.78 -16.31
N MET A 36 29.33 6.57 -15.35
CA MET A 36 27.91 6.63 -14.98
C MET A 36 27.08 7.65 -15.78
N ASN A 37 27.66 8.42 -16.71
CA ASN A 37 26.95 9.42 -17.51
C ASN A 37 25.71 8.83 -18.22
N SER A 38 25.86 7.62 -18.77
CA SER A 38 24.81 6.81 -19.42
C SER A 38 23.55 6.62 -18.58
N TYR A 39 23.66 6.52 -17.25
CA TYR A 39 22.50 6.32 -16.38
C TYR A 39 21.63 7.58 -16.21
N SER A 40 22.11 8.78 -16.57
CA SER A 40 21.30 10.02 -16.45
C SER A 40 20.18 10.15 -17.47
N ALA A 41 20.28 9.47 -18.61
CA ALA A 41 19.21 9.38 -19.61
C ALA A 41 18.17 8.29 -19.29
N LEU A 42 18.39 7.48 -18.24
CA LEU A 42 17.45 6.44 -17.85
C LEU A 42 16.30 7.01 -17.02
N SER A 43 15.09 6.51 -17.29
CA SER A 43 13.86 6.89 -16.63
C SER A 43 12.93 5.70 -16.47
N HIS A 44 11.85 5.89 -15.70
CA HIS A 44 10.70 4.98 -15.65
C HIS A 44 10.27 4.44 -17.02
N ALA A 45 10.23 5.32 -18.02
CA ALA A 45 9.69 5.02 -19.34
C ALA A 45 10.72 4.47 -20.34
N THR A 46 12.00 4.34 -19.96
CA THR A 46 13.04 3.88 -20.87
C THR A 46 12.74 2.43 -21.32
N PRO A 47 12.58 2.17 -22.62
CA PRO A 47 12.29 0.83 -23.14
C PRO A 47 13.54 -0.06 -23.14
N CYS A 48 13.32 -1.37 -23.21
CA CYS A 48 14.37 -2.32 -23.56
C CYS A 48 14.86 -2.06 -25.00
N SER A 49 16.17 -2.15 -25.22
CA SER A 49 16.79 -1.99 -26.55
C SER A 49 16.71 -3.26 -27.43
N ALA A 50 16.17 -4.36 -26.92
CA ALA A 50 16.00 -5.60 -27.67
C ALA A 50 14.75 -5.52 -28.58
N SER A 51 14.91 -5.86 -29.86
CA SER A 51 13.84 -5.85 -30.85
C SER A 51 12.65 -6.72 -30.43
N GLY A 52 11.45 -6.15 -30.36
CA GLY A 52 10.23 -6.83 -29.92
C GLY A 52 10.03 -6.91 -28.40
N CYS A 53 10.98 -6.46 -27.58
CA CYS A 53 10.82 -6.46 -26.12
C CYS A 53 10.04 -5.23 -25.64
N GLY A 54 8.75 -5.41 -25.33
CA GLY A 54 7.88 -4.36 -24.77
C GLY A 54 8.20 -3.95 -23.33
N SER A 55 9.22 -4.53 -22.69
CA SER A 55 9.58 -4.24 -21.30
C SER A 55 10.21 -2.87 -21.13
N ARG A 56 9.88 -2.20 -20.02
CA ARG A 56 10.47 -0.93 -19.60
C ARG A 56 11.37 -1.14 -18.40
N LEU A 57 12.25 -0.18 -18.12
CA LEU A 57 13.12 -0.20 -16.94
C LEU A 57 12.32 -0.35 -15.63
N SER A 58 11.09 0.15 -15.60
CA SER A 58 10.13 -0.01 -14.51
C SER A 58 9.68 -1.45 -14.21
N HIS A 59 9.81 -2.36 -15.18
CA HIS A 59 9.50 -3.78 -14.98
C HIS A 59 10.66 -4.54 -14.30
N VAL A 60 11.78 -3.86 -14.05
CA VAL A 60 13.02 -4.42 -13.47
C VAL A 60 13.44 -3.65 -12.20
N LEU A 61 13.41 -2.32 -12.23
CA LEU A 61 13.71 -1.47 -11.08
C LEU A 61 12.45 -1.17 -10.27
N VAL A 62 12.11 -2.09 -9.37
CA VAL A 62 11.15 -1.87 -8.29
C VAL A 62 11.84 -1.06 -7.17
N ARG A 63 11.07 -0.31 -6.38
CA ARG A 63 11.53 0.36 -5.17
C ARG A 63 10.72 -0.13 -3.96
N ASP A 64 11.41 -0.44 -2.88
CA ASP A 64 10.83 -0.63 -1.55
C ASP A 64 10.39 0.74 -0.96
N GLU A 65 9.30 1.30 -1.47
CA GLU A 65 8.60 2.42 -0.82
C GLU A 65 7.67 1.84 0.26
N GLN A 66 8.14 1.86 1.51
CA GLN A 66 7.33 1.48 2.67
C GLN A 66 6.09 2.39 2.75
N LYS A 67 4.93 1.86 2.36
CA LYS A 67 3.69 2.63 2.28
C LYS A 67 3.14 2.88 3.68
N MET A 68 3.20 4.14 4.12
CA MET A 68 2.58 4.54 5.40
C MET A 68 1.04 4.47 5.34
N VAL A 69 0.42 4.34 4.16
CA VAL A 69 -1.05 4.38 4.02
C VAL A 69 -1.72 3.25 4.80
N ASP A 70 -1.11 2.08 4.83
CA ASP A 70 -1.65 0.90 5.51
C ASP A 70 -1.55 1.05 7.04
N THR A 71 -0.48 1.70 7.52
CA THR A 71 -0.34 2.10 8.93
C THR A 71 -1.38 3.17 9.33
N LEU A 72 -1.64 4.14 8.45
CA LEU A 72 -2.64 5.19 8.69
C LEU A 72 -4.07 4.62 8.71
N LEU A 73 -4.42 3.72 7.79
CA LEU A 73 -5.72 3.04 7.77
C LEU A 73 -5.95 2.21 9.05
N VAL A 74 -4.92 1.51 9.55
CA VAL A 74 -4.99 0.79 10.83
C VAL A 74 -5.14 1.75 12.02
N ALA A 75 -4.48 2.92 11.98
CA ALA A 75 -4.63 3.96 13.01
C ALA A 75 -6.04 4.59 12.99
N ASP A 76 -6.62 4.82 11.80
CA ASP A 76 -7.99 5.32 11.63
C ASP A 76 -9.01 4.31 12.17
N ILE A 77 -8.88 3.01 11.84
CA ILE A 77 -9.70 1.94 12.41
C ILE A 77 -9.63 1.95 13.94
N ALA A 78 -8.42 2.10 14.50
CA ALA A 78 -8.23 2.19 15.94
C ALA A 78 -8.86 3.45 16.57
N HIS A 79 -8.81 4.60 15.88
CA HIS A 79 -9.46 5.83 16.32
C HIS A 79 -10.99 5.70 16.34
N GLN A 80 -11.59 5.17 15.27
CA GLN A 80 -13.04 4.92 15.18
C GLN A 80 -13.51 3.98 16.31
N ALA A 81 -12.81 2.87 16.53
CA ALA A 81 -13.16 1.89 17.55
C ALA A 81 -12.92 2.39 19.00
N LEU A 82 -11.75 2.96 19.29
CA LEU A 82 -11.33 3.25 20.67
C LEU A 82 -11.67 4.66 21.14
N ALA A 83 -11.60 5.67 20.28
CA ALA A 83 -11.90 7.05 20.66
C ALA A 83 -13.37 7.41 20.39
N LEU A 84 -13.86 7.13 19.18
CA LEU A 84 -15.22 7.49 18.75
C LEU A 84 -16.28 6.43 19.09
N LYS A 85 -15.87 5.27 19.61
CA LYS A 85 -16.74 4.17 20.07
C LYS A 85 -17.74 3.67 19.00
N ALA A 86 -17.29 3.60 17.75
CA ALA A 86 -18.08 3.01 16.66
C ALA A 86 -18.53 1.58 17.01
N THR A 87 -19.81 1.27 16.82
CA THR A 87 -20.36 -0.09 17.02
C THR A 87 -20.00 -1.04 15.89
N ASP A 88 -19.79 -0.50 14.69
CA ASP A 88 -19.61 -1.25 13.45
C ASP A 88 -18.51 -0.57 12.62
N VAL A 89 -17.59 -1.36 12.06
CA VAL A 89 -16.47 -0.89 11.23
C VAL A 89 -16.47 -1.67 9.92
N VAL A 90 -16.52 -0.95 8.80
CA VAL A 90 -16.40 -1.54 7.46
C VAL A 90 -14.98 -1.30 6.94
N VAL A 91 -14.24 -2.38 6.66
CA VAL A 91 -12.90 -2.32 6.07
C VAL A 91 -13.00 -2.75 4.61
N VAL A 92 -12.62 -1.87 3.68
CA VAL A 92 -12.62 -2.15 2.23
C VAL A 92 -11.17 -2.31 1.77
N SER A 93 -10.67 -3.55 1.80
CA SER A 93 -9.32 -3.88 1.37
C SER A 93 -9.19 -5.38 1.05
N SER A 94 -8.18 -5.74 0.26
CA SER A 94 -7.70 -7.12 0.14
C SER A 94 -6.33 -7.33 0.76
N ASP A 95 -5.78 -6.31 1.41
CA ASP A 95 -4.45 -6.38 2.03
C ASP A 95 -4.51 -7.04 3.41
N THR A 96 -3.51 -7.86 3.73
CA THR A 96 -3.39 -8.52 5.03
C THR A 96 -2.97 -7.56 6.14
N ASP A 97 -2.33 -6.45 5.81
CA ASP A 97 -1.77 -5.52 6.79
C ASP A 97 -2.86 -4.72 7.54
N MET A 98 -4.13 -4.82 7.10
CA MET A 98 -5.30 -4.35 7.84
C MET A 98 -5.64 -5.20 9.09
N TRP A 99 -5.13 -6.44 9.17
CA TRP A 99 -5.54 -7.40 10.19
C TRP A 99 -5.34 -6.95 11.66
N PRO A 100 -4.26 -6.22 12.04
CA PRO A 100 -4.11 -5.68 13.39
C PRO A 100 -5.23 -4.69 13.76
N GLY A 101 -5.67 -3.84 12.82
CA GLY A 101 -6.79 -2.91 13.02
C GLY A 101 -8.12 -3.65 13.16
N VAL A 102 -8.37 -4.64 12.30
CA VAL A 102 -9.54 -5.54 12.36
C VAL A 102 -9.64 -6.23 13.73
N LEU A 103 -8.54 -6.85 14.20
CA LEU A 103 -8.48 -7.49 15.52
C LEU A 103 -8.74 -6.50 16.68
N LEU A 104 -8.17 -5.30 16.59
CA LEU A 104 -8.33 -4.25 17.60
C LEU A 104 -9.79 -3.78 17.69
N ALA A 105 -10.44 -3.54 16.55
CA ALA A 105 -11.86 -3.14 16.52
C ALA A 105 -12.77 -4.21 17.13
N MET A 106 -12.60 -5.49 16.77
CA MET A 106 -13.38 -6.58 17.38
C MET A 106 -13.15 -6.72 18.89
N ARG A 107 -11.92 -6.47 19.36
CA ARG A 107 -11.60 -6.47 20.81
C ARG A 107 -12.14 -5.24 21.54
N ALA A 108 -12.34 -4.11 20.85
CA ALA A 108 -13.07 -2.95 21.36
C ALA A 108 -14.59 -3.17 21.44
N GLY A 109 -15.10 -4.27 20.88
CA GLY A 109 -16.52 -4.63 20.85
C GLY A 109 -17.23 -4.29 19.55
N CYS A 110 -16.52 -3.76 18.55
CA CYS A 110 -17.09 -3.46 17.24
C CYS A 110 -17.44 -4.76 16.48
N ASN A 111 -18.51 -4.73 15.68
CA ASN A 111 -18.66 -5.66 14.58
C ASN A 111 -17.78 -5.20 13.41
N VAL A 112 -17.13 -6.12 12.70
CA VAL A 112 -16.26 -5.79 11.57
C VAL A 112 -16.73 -6.50 10.31
N ILE A 113 -16.99 -5.71 9.26
CA ILE A 113 -17.33 -6.20 7.92
C ILE A 113 -16.13 -5.93 7.01
N HIS A 114 -15.42 -6.98 6.61
CA HIS A 114 -14.25 -6.88 5.74
C HIS A 114 -14.62 -7.23 4.29
N LEU A 115 -14.61 -6.24 3.41
CA LEU A 115 -14.94 -6.39 2.00
C LEU A 115 -13.67 -6.47 1.15
N HIS A 116 -13.37 -7.68 0.68
CA HIS A 116 -12.26 -7.97 -0.21
C HIS A 116 -12.53 -7.41 -1.61
N THR A 117 -11.64 -6.54 -2.07
CA THR A 117 -11.66 -5.84 -3.36
C THR A 117 -11.38 -6.73 -4.59
N ARG A 118 -11.40 -8.06 -4.45
CA ARG A 118 -11.12 -9.05 -5.49
C ARG A 118 -12.04 -10.26 -5.34
N SER A 119 -12.57 -10.76 -6.45
CA SER A 119 -13.60 -11.79 -6.38
C SER A 119 -13.09 -13.15 -5.89
N GLY A 120 -13.89 -13.77 -5.02
CA GLY A 120 -13.56 -15.03 -4.35
C GLY A 120 -12.44 -14.93 -3.29
N TRP A 121 -11.85 -13.74 -3.06
CA TRP A 121 -10.81 -13.57 -2.04
C TRP A 121 -11.40 -13.68 -0.64
N LYS A 122 -10.60 -14.24 0.27
CA LYS A 122 -10.96 -14.52 1.65
C LYS A 122 -9.78 -14.27 2.57
N THR A 123 -10.09 -13.92 3.80
CA THR A 123 -9.11 -13.75 4.89
C THR A 123 -8.32 -15.05 5.10
N GLN A 124 -7.00 -14.95 5.15
CA GLN A 124 -6.12 -16.13 5.19
C GLN A 124 -6.37 -16.97 6.45
N ARG A 125 -6.31 -18.31 6.31
CA ARG A 125 -6.73 -19.26 7.37
C ARG A 125 -5.97 -19.07 8.69
N HIS A 126 -4.69 -18.69 8.64
CA HIS A 126 -3.91 -18.46 9.87
C HIS A 126 -4.31 -17.15 10.57
N LEU A 127 -4.70 -16.11 9.82
CA LEU A 127 -5.26 -14.88 10.39
C LEU A 127 -6.61 -15.17 11.05
N MET A 128 -7.49 -15.91 10.36
CA MET A 128 -8.77 -16.38 10.92
C MET A 128 -8.60 -17.18 12.22
N ALA A 129 -7.52 -17.96 12.37
CA ALA A 129 -7.22 -18.71 13.59
C ALA A 129 -6.80 -17.83 14.79
N THR A 130 -6.56 -16.53 14.59
CA THR A 130 -6.30 -15.57 15.68
C THR A 130 -7.59 -15.03 16.34
N LEU A 131 -8.77 -15.36 15.80
CA LEU A 131 -10.06 -15.00 16.40
C LEU A 131 -10.40 -15.94 17.57
N GLY A 132 -10.57 -15.37 18.76
CA GLY A 132 -11.13 -16.10 19.89
C GLY A 132 -12.65 -16.32 19.75
N PRO A 133 -13.25 -17.28 20.49
CA PRO A 133 -14.68 -17.58 20.41
C PRO A 133 -15.60 -16.38 20.71
N SER A 134 -15.15 -15.45 21.56
CA SER A 134 -15.83 -14.20 21.89
C SER A 134 -15.70 -13.09 20.84
N THR A 135 -14.88 -13.29 19.80
CA THR A 135 -14.64 -12.33 18.72
C THR A 135 -15.06 -12.85 17.34
N SER A 136 -15.09 -14.15 17.12
CA SER A 136 -15.42 -14.75 15.81
C SER A 136 -16.81 -14.35 15.30
N HIS A 137 -17.81 -14.27 16.19
CA HIS A 137 -19.17 -13.84 15.84
C HIS A 137 -19.28 -12.36 15.44
N ARG A 138 -18.23 -11.55 15.65
CA ARG A 138 -18.15 -10.14 15.26
C ARG A 138 -17.50 -9.94 13.89
N TYR A 139 -16.96 -11.00 13.28
CA TYR A 139 -16.29 -10.91 11.99
C TYR A 139 -17.16 -11.41 10.83
N THR A 140 -17.47 -10.51 9.90
CA THR A 140 -18.06 -10.87 8.61
C THR A 140 -17.06 -10.53 7.51
N GLN A 141 -16.95 -11.38 6.50
CA GLN A 141 -16.13 -11.11 5.31
C GLN A 141 -16.92 -11.35 4.03
N LEU A 142 -16.69 -10.49 3.04
CA LEU A 142 -17.34 -10.48 1.73
C LEU A 142 -16.26 -10.28 0.65
N SER A 143 -16.59 -10.57 -0.61
CA SER A 143 -15.77 -10.23 -1.77
C SER A 143 -16.64 -9.65 -2.88
N VAL A 144 -16.11 -8.69 -3.63
CA VAL A 144 -16.76 -8.12 -4.85
C VAL A 144 -16.81 -9.15 -5.98
#